data_AF-A0AAW9E9P7-F1
#
_entry.id   AF-A0AAW9E9P7-F1
#
_cell.length_a   1.000
_cell.length_b   1.000
_cell.length_c   1.000
_cell.angle_alpha   90.00
_cell.angle_beta   90.00
_cell.angle_gamma   90.00
#
_symmetry.space_group_name_H-M   'P 1'
#
loop_
_entity.id
_entity.type
_entity.pdbx_description
1 polymer ?
#
loop_
_entity_poly.entity_id
_entity_poly.type
_entity_poly.pdbx_seq_one_letter_code
_entity_poly.pdbx_strand_id
1 'polypeptide(L)'
;ANGGFICYGEYPNLQHNLKALEDVWDYSYTRVPYYGTNTPIDECYDCGYTGEFSCTSKGFTCPRCGNHNPARVSVIRRVCGYLGSPDSRPFNAGKQEEVKRRVKHLANGQLG
;
A
#
# COMPACT_ATOMS: atom_id res chain seq x y z
N ALA A 1 -9.65 9.24 -23.61
CA ALA A 1 -8.27 9.74 -23.65
C ALA A 1 -7.39 8.65 -24.27
N ASN A 2 -6.92 8.81 -25.51
CA ASN A 2 -6.26 7.73 -26.26
C ASN A 2 -4.72 7.73 -26.13
N GLY A 3 -4.15 8.64 -25.33
CA GLY A 3 -2.70 8.78 -25.10
C GLY A 3 -2.14 7.91 -23.97
N GLY A 4 -2.92 6.95 -23.47
CA GLY A 4 -2.57 6.12 -22.32
C GLY A 4 -3.15 6.67 -21.01
N PHE A 5 -3.84 5.80 -20.26
CA PHE A 5 -4.31 6.09 -18.92
C PHE A 5 -4.25 4.80 -18.10
N ILE A 6 -4.09 4.94 -16.79
CA ILE A 6 -4.11 3.85 -15.83
C ILE A 6 -5.03 4.21 -14.67
N CYS A 7 -5.80 3.25 -14.19
CA CYS A 7 -6.52 3.36 -12.93
C CYS A 7 -5.81 2.52 -11.86
N TYR A 8 -5.74 3.05 -10.64
CA TYR A 8 -5.22 2.33 -9.49
C TYR A 8 -6.32 2.12 -8.46
N GLY A 9 -6.35 0.95 -7.84
CA GLY A 9 -7.12 0.71 -6.61
C GLY A 9 -6.20 0.58 -5.40
N GLU A 10 -6.60 1.17 -4.29
CA GLU A 10 -5.90 1.11 -3.01
C GLU A 10 -6.56 0.09 -2.09
N TYR A 11 -5.77 -0.88 -1.64
CA TYR A 11 -6.24 -2.03 -0.87
C TYR A 11 -5.43 -2.21 0.42
N PRO A 12 -6.03 -2.78 1.49
CA PRO A 12 -5.28 -3.26 2.64
C PRO A 12 -4.39 -4.45 2.23
N ASN A 13 -3.65 -5.02 3.19
CA ASN A 13 -2.95 -6.28 2.92
C ASN A 13 -3.95 -7.40 2.57
N LEU A 14 -3.89 -7.87 1.32
CA LEU A 14 -4.77 -8.92 0.78
C LEU A 14 -4.10 -10.31 0.69
N GLN A 15 -2.92 -10.52 1.29
CA GLN A 15 -2.23 -11.82 1.28
C GLN A 15 -3.12 -12.98 1.76
N HIS A 16 -4.07 -12.71 2.66
CA HIS A 16 -5.00 -13.71 3.19
C HIS A 16 -6.41 -13.66 2.55
N ASN A 17 -6.63 -12.83 1.53
CA ASN A 17 -7.90 -12.73 0.81
C ASN A 17 -7.66 -12.51 -0.68
N LEU A 18 -7.07 -13.51 -1.33
CA LEU A 18 -6.78 -13.47 -2.77
C LEU A 18 -8.06 -13.44 -3.62
N LYS A 19 -9.16 -14.01 -3.12
CA LYS A 19 -10.44 -14.03 -3.85
C LYS A 19 -10.99 -12.62 -4.08
N ALA A 20 -10.94 -11.76 -3.06
CA ALA A 20 -11.34 -10.36 -3.20
C ALA A 20 -10.46 -9.60 -4.22
N LEU A 21 -9.18 -9.96 -4.35
CA LEU A 21 -8.30 -9.37 -5.36
C LEU A 21 -8.69 -9.81 -6.78
N GLU A 22 -8.97 -11.10 -6.97
CA GLU A 22 -9.44 -11.65 -8.23
C GLU A 22 -10.78 -11.02 -8.66
N ASP A 23 -11.74 -10.87 -7.77
CA ASP A 23 -13.05 -10.30 -8.10
C ASP A 23 -12.96 -8.84 -8.60
N VAL A 24 -12.04 -8.06 -8.03
CA VAL A 24 -11.72 -6.71 -8.51
C VAL A 24 -11.09 -6.77 -9.90
N TRP A 25 -10.16 -7.68 -10.12
CA TRP A 25 -9.50 -7.84 -11.41
C TRP A 25 -10.50 -8.23 -12.50
N ASP A 26 -11.36 -9.22 -12.23
CA ASP A 26 -12.43 -9.64 -13.12
C ASP A 26 -13.37 -8.48 -13.46
N TYR A 27 -13.76 -7.69 -12.45
CA TYR A 27 -14.57 -6.49 -12.66
C TYR A 27 -13.86 -5.43 -13.53
N SER A 28 -12.56 -5.22 -13.30
CA SER A 28 -11.78 -4.20 -14.02
C SER A 28 -11.40 -4.61 -15.45
N TYR A 29 -11.23 -5.90 -15.73
CA TYR A 29 -10.71 -6.43 -16.98
C TYR A 29 -11.48 -5.95 -18.21
N THR A 30 -12.81 -5.91 -18.14
CA THR A 30 -13.65 -5.48 -19.25
C THR A 30 -13.95 -3.97 -19.27
N ARG A 31 -13.51 -3.24 -18.25
CA ARG A 31 -13.89 -1.83 -18.01
C ARG A 31 -12.71 -0.85 -18.08
N VAL A 32 -11.51 -1.30 -17.75
CA VAL A 32 -10.32 -0.47 -17.65
C VAL A 32 -9.19 -1.09 -18.47
N PRO A 33 -8.67 -0.38 -19.49
CA PRO A 33 -7.59 -0.90 -20.35
C PRO A 33 -6.27 -1.17 -19.62
N TYR A 34 -5.97 -0.41 -18.56
CA TYR A 34 -4.81 -0.63 -17.72
C TYR A 34 -5.13 -0.35 -16.26
N TYR A 35 -5.08 -1.39 -15.44
CA TYR A 35 -5.41 -1.33 -14.03
C TYR A 35 -4.25 -1.82 -13.16
N GLY A 36 -4.00 -1.13 -12.06
CA GLY A 36 -2.98 -1.51 -11.07
C GLY A 36 -3.56 -1.61 -9.67
N THR A 37 -3.18 -2.65 -8.95
CA THR A 37 -3.51 -2.81 -7.52
C THR A 37 -2.35 -2.31 -6.67
N ASN A 38 -2.64 -1.42 -5.73
CA ASN A 38 -1.71 -1.01 -4.68
C ASN A 38 -2.08 -1.71 -3.37
N THR A 39 -1.17 -2.52 -2.86
CA THR A 39 -1.22 -3.09 -1.51
C THR A 39 0.01 -2.61 -0.73
N PRO A 40 -0.10 -2.32 0.57
CA PRO A 40 1.07 -2.07 1.41
C PRO A 40 1.94 -3.33 1.45
N ILE A 41 3.25 -3.15 1.28
CA ILE A 41 4.27 -4.20 1.39
C ILE A 41 5.34 -3.66 2.32
N ASP A 42 5.27 -4.04 3.60
CA ASP A 42 6.25 -3.68 4.60
C ASP A 42 6.86 -4.90 5.26
N GLU A 43 8.14 -4.80 5.58
CA GLU A 43 8.92 -5.83 6.25
C GLU A 43 9.73 -5.22 7.40
N CYS A 44 9.69 -5.87 8.57
CA CYS A 44 10.52 -5.53 9.71
C CYS A 44 11.64 -6.55 9.87
N TYR A 45 12.89 -6.12 9.70
CA TYR A 45 14.04 -7.02 9.83
C TYR A 45 14.38 -7.35 11.28
N ASP A 46 13.78 -6.69 12.28
CA ASP A 46 14.01 -6.96 13.71
C ASP A 46 13.20 -8.16 14.21
N CYS A 47 11.94 -8.26 13.77
CA CYS A 47 11.00 -9.27 14.27
C CYS A 47 10.40 -10.15 13.18
N GLY A 48 10.79 -9.95 11.92
CA GLY A 48 10.31 -10.70 10.75
C GLY A 48 8.84 -10.41 10.39
N TYR A 49 8.25 -9.33 10.91
CA TYR A 49 6.86 -9.00 10.58
C TYR A 49 6.75 -8.52 9.14
N THR A 50 5.94 -9.21 8.35
CA THR A 50 5.50 -8.81 7.01
C THR A 50 4.04 -8.37 7.07
N GLY A 51 3.74 -7.16 6.61
CA GLY A 51 2.38 -6.66 6.63
C GLY A 51 2.33 -5.15 6.42
N GLU A 52 1.34 -4.50 7.00
CA GLU A 52 1.25 -3.04 6.95
C GLU A 52 1.73 -2.42 8.25
N PHE A 53 2.57 -1.39 8.14
CA PHE A 53 3.09 -0.59 9.23
C PHE A 53 2.18 0.59 9.54
N SER A 54 2.19 1.01 10.80
CA SER A 54 1.46 2.20 11.24
C SER A 54 2.16 3.45 10.71
N CYS A 55 1.46 4.24 9.90
CA CYS A 55 1.95 5.53 9.40
C CYS A 55 1.66 6.64 10.42
N THR A 56 2.70 7.25 10.99
CA THR A 56 2.62 8.34 11.96
C THR A 56 3.13 9.66 11.35
N SER A 57 3.08 10.76 12.12
CA SER A 57 3.72 12.01 11.73
C SER A 57 5.26 11.94 11.66
N LYS A 58 5.86 10.92 12.29
CA LYS A 58 7.32 10.71 12.35
C LYS A 58 7.83 9.68 11.34
N GLY A 59 6.96 9.04 10.57
CA GLY A 59 7.30 7.96 9.64
C GLY A 59 6.52 6.68 9.92
N PHE A 60 7.12 5.53 9.59
CA PHE A 60 6.48 4.22 9.70
C PHE A 60 6.96 3.46 10.92
N THR A 61 6.05 2.76 11.60
CA THR A 61 6.36 1.97 12.79
C THR A 61 5.80 0.56 12.66
N CYS A 62 6.66 -0.43 12.91
CA CYS A 62 6.28 -1.84 12.94
C CYS A 62 5.25 -2.07 14.06
N PRO A 63 4.05 -2.59 13.75
CA PRO A 63 3.01 -2.78 14.76
C PRO A 63 3.29 -3.93 15.72
N ARG A 64 4.22 -4.85 15.36
CA ARG A 64 4.58 -6.01 16.18
C ARG A 64 5.60 -5.69 17.27
N CYS A 65 6.66 -4.95 16.96
CA CYS A 65 7.77 -4.68 17.89
C CYS A 65 8.08 -3.20 18.12
N GLY A 66 7.38 -2.27 17.45
CA GLY A 66 7.63 -0.84 17.56
C GLY A 66 8.89 -0.33 16.84
N ASN A 67 9.56 -1.18 16.06
CA ASN A 67 10.71 -0.77 15.26
C ASN A 67 10.32 0.36 14.28
N HIS A 68 11.13 1.41 14.27
CA HIS A 68 10.99 2.58 13.42
C HIS A 68 12.35 3.01 12.85
N ASN A 69 13.38 2.15 12.95
CA ASN A 69 14.70 2.39 12.40
C ASN A 69 14.68 2.19 10.88
N PRO A 70 14.89 3.24 10.06
CA PRO A 70 14.85 3.14 8.60
C PRO A 70 15.84 2.13 8.01
N ALA A 71 16.96 1.85 8.67
CA ALA A 71 17.93 0.86 8.21
C ALA A 71 17.48 -0.59 8.44
N ARG A 72 16.42 -0.80 9.23
CA ARG A 72 15.95 -2.11 9.68
C ARG A 72 14.50 -2.40 9.33
N VAL A 73 13.92 -1.58 8.45
CA VAL A 73 12.57 -1.75 7.91
C VAL A 73 12.62 -1.54 6.41
N SER A 74 11.70 -2.18 5.69
CA SER A 74 11.41 -1.86 4.29
C SER A 74 9.95 -1.48 4.19
N VAL A 75 9.65 -0.32 3.64
CA VAL A 75 8.27 0.15 3.43
C VAL A 75 8.12 0.52 1.99
N ILE A 76 7.34 -0.20 1.19
CA ILE A 76 7.21 0.06 -0.25
C ILE A 76 5.82 0.62 -0.58
N ARG A 77 5.76 1.78 -1.25
CA ARG A 77 4.50 2.40 -1.67
C ARG A 77 4.57 2.90 -3.11
N ARG A 78 3.45 2.83 -3.84
CA ARG A 78 3.27 3.49 -5.14
C ARG A 78 2.46 4.77 -4.97
N VAL A 79 3.11 5.92 -5.12
CA VAL A 79 2.43 7.22 -4.87
C VAL A 79 2.33 8.11 -6.10
N CYS A 80 3.25 7.98 -7.05
CA CYS A 80 3.31 8.81 -8.27
C CYS A 80 3.45 7.98 -9.57
N GLY A 81 3.21 6.67 -9.50
CA GLY A 81 3.32 5.75 -10.65
C GLY A 81 4.40 4.68 -10.50
N TYR A 82 5.51 4.97 -9.80
CA TYR A 82 6.55 3.98 -9.47
C TYR A 82 6.49 3.56 -8.00
N LEU A 83 7.02 2.36 -7.73
CA LEU A 83 7.27 1.89 -6.36
C LEU A 83 8.46 2.66 -5.78
N GLY A 84 8.32 3.13 -4.55
CA GLY A 84 9.37 3.81 -3.81
C GLY A 84 9.40 3.38 -2.35
N SER A 85 10.55 3.63 -1.72
CA SER A 85 10.84 3.30 -0.31
C SER A 85 10.81 4.55 0.56
N PRO A 86 9.63 5.00 1.03
CA PRO A 86 9.51 6.20 1.87
C PRO A 86 10.26 6.13 3.21
N ASP A 87 10.67 4.95 3.66
CA ASP A 87 11.58 4.79 4.80
C ASP A 87 12.98 5.38 4.48
N SER A 88 13.54 5.10 3.31
CA SER A 88 14.86 5.57 2.87
C SER A 88 14.84 6.97 2.23
N ARG A 89 13.72 7.35 1.62
CA ARG A 89 13.50 8.64 0.99
C ARG A 89 12.17 9.22 1.47
N PRO A 90 12.17 9.90 2.63
CA PRO A 90 10.96 10.40 3.25
C PRO A 90 10.13 11.27 2.31
N PHE A 91 8.81 11.13 2.41
CA PHE A 91 7.91 12.04 1.73
C PHE A 91 8.09 13.46 2.25
N ASN A 92 7.92 14.45 1.36
CA ASN A 92 7.70 15.81 1.82
C ASN A 92 6.37 15.89 2.60
N ALA A 93 6.19 16.94 3.39
CA ALA A 93 5.03 17.07 4.28
C ALA A 93 3.69 16.94 3.54
N GLY A 94 3.55 17.57 2.37
CA GLY A 94 2.32 17.49 1.57
C GLY A 94 2.01 16.06 1.10
N LYS A 95 3.03 15.33 0.65
CA LYS A 95 2.88 13.94 0.18
C LYS A 95 2.62 12.98 1.33
N GLN A 96 3.19 13.24 2.51
CA GLN A 96 2.87 12.48 3.73
C GLN A 96 1.39 12.63 4.10
N GLU A 97 0.85 13.85 4.05
CA GLU A 97 -0.57 14.10 4.31
C GLU A 97 -1.48 13.51 3.23
N GLU A 98 -1.07 13.54 1.96
CA GLU A 98 -1.79 12.84 0.87
C GLU A 98 -1.89 11.35 1.16
N VAL A 99 -0.78 10.70 1.54
CA VAL A 99 -0.75 9.26 1.86
C VAL A 99 -1.62 8.93 3.06
N LYS A 100 -1.59 9.75 4.13
CA LYS A 100 -2.47 9.57 5.30
C LYS A 100 -3.95 9.67 4.96
N ARG A 101 -4.32 10.51 3.98
CA ARG A 101 -5.70 10.71 3.54
C ARG A 101 -6.21 9.67 2.55
N ARG A 102 -5.37 8.73 2.10
CA ARG A 102 -5.80 7.66 1.19
C ARG A 102 -6.80 6.74 1.88
N VAL A 103 -7.99 6.61 1.28
CA VAL A 103 -9.06 5.74 1.78
C VAL A 103 -8.88 4.35 1.18
N LYS A 104 -8.96 3.34 2.04
CA LYS A 104 -9.01 1.94 1.62
C LYS A 104 -10.46 1.54 1.48
N HIS A 105 -10.84 1.09 0.30
CA HIS A 105 -12.24 0.81 -0.03
C HIS A 105 -12.67 -0.63 0.31
N LEU A 106 -11.75 -1.48 0.77
CA LEU A 106 -12.07 -2.78 1.37
C LEU A 106 -11.97 -2.68 2.90
N ALA A 107 -13.07 -3.00 3.58
CA ALA A 107 -13.07 -3.18 5.03
C ALA A 107 -12.31 -4.45 5.40
N ASN A 108 -11.58 -4.42 6.52
CA ASN A 108 -10.92 -5.61 7.06
C ASN A 108 -11.96 -6.70 7.37
N GLY A 109 -12.07 -7.70 6.48
CA GLY A 109 -12.57 -9.03 6.84
C GLY A 109 -14.08 -9.22 7.05
N GLN A 110 -14.96 -8.65 6.22
CA GLN A 110 -16.29 -9.26 6.05
C GLN A 110 -16.24 -10.25 4.88
N LEU A 111 -16.01 -11.51 5.23
CA LEU A 111 -16.35 -12.68 4.43
C LEU A 111 -17.84 -12.60 4.08
N GLY A 112 -18.14 -12.43 2.80
CA GLY A 112 -19.40 -12.84 2.21
C GLY A 112 -19.21 -14.17 1.52
#